data_AF-F5SA62-F1
#
_entry.id   AF-F5SA62-F1
#
_cell.length_a   1.000
_cell.length_b   1.000
_cell.length_c   1.000
_cell.angle_alpha   90.00
_cell.angle_beta   90.00
_cell.angle_gamma   90.00
#
_symmetry.space_group_name_H-M   'P 1'
#
loop_
_entity.id
_entity.type
_entity.pdbx_description
1 polymer ?
#
loop_
_entity_poly.entity_id
_entity_poly.type
_entity_poly.pdbx_seq_one_letter_code
_entity_poly.pdbx_strand_id
1 'polypeptide(L)'
;MNVSDLKREEVKIVDDNPETVLAEMIADYESRTGKTLQPAHIERLLINTFAYRETLNRQQINEAYRQQHVRFATGLMLDLCGDDVNTPRLEA
;
A
#
# COMPACT_ATOMS: atom_id res chain seq x y z
N MET A 1 9.99 9.42 18.32
CA MET A 1 10.68 8.34 17.59
C MET A 1 11.90 8.94 16.92
N ASN A 2 13.11 8.43 17.17
CA ASN A 2 14.30 8.92 16.46
C ASN A 2 14.19 8.49 14.99
N VAL A 3 14.20 9.45 14.07
CA VAL A 3 14.02 9.20 12.64
C VAL A 3 15.12 8.27 12.12
N SER A 4 16.30 8.27 12.73
CA SER A 4 17.46 7.42 12.40
C SER A 4 17.19 5.91 12.47
N ASP A 5 16.24 5.44 13.28
CA ASP A 5 15.97 3.99 13.43
C ASP A 5 14.81 3.49 12.56
N LEU A 6 14.20 4.36 11.76
CA LEU A 6 13.03 4.03 10.94
C LEU A 6 13.39 3.03 9.85
N LYS A 7 12.73 1.87 9.87
CA LYS A 7 12.89 0.84 8.82
C LYS A 7 12.00 1.16 7.61
N ARG A 8 12.40 0.67 6.44
CA ARG A 8 11.67 0.90 5.17
C ARG A 8 10.23 0.41 5.25
N GLU A 9 10.03 -0.75 5.87
CA GLU A 9 8.73 -1.43 5.94
C GLU A 9 7.74 -0.70 6.86
N GLU A 10 8.26 0.07 7.81
CA GLU A 10 7.47 0.85 8.77
C GLU A 10 6.91 2.14 8.15
N VAL A 11 7.46 2.57 7.01
CA VAL A 11 6.95 3.72 6.27
C VAL A 11 5.75 3.27 5.44
N LYS A 12 4.55 3.53 5.97
CA LYS A 12 3.26 3.29 5.32
C LYS A 12 2.35 4.48 5.54
N ILE A 13 1.58 4.82 4.50
CA ILE A 13 0.55 5.85 4.56
C ILE A 13 -0.85 5.25 4.62
N VAL A 14 -1.04 4.05 4.06
CA VAL A 14 -2.29 3.28 4.14
C VAL A 14 -2.00 1.90 4.74
N ASP A 15 -2.95 1.37 5.51
CA ASP A 15 -2.91 -0.02 5.98
C ASP A 15 -3.11 -0.99 4.80
N ASP A 16 -2.12 -1.86 4.61
CA ASP A 16 -2.06 -2.85 3.53
C ASP A 16 -2.24 -4.29 4.03
N ASN A 17 -2.75 -4.48 5.26
CA ASN A 17 -3.03 -5.81 5.77
C ASN A 17 -4.27 -6.38 5.03
N PRO A 18 -4.16 -7.54 4.37
CA PRO A 18 -5.28 -8.11 3.63
C PRO A 18 -6.50 -8.43 4.53
N GLU A 19 -6.28 -8.76 5.80
CA GLU A 19 -7.36 -9.08 6.73
C GLU A 19 -8.17 -7.84 7.14
N THR A 20 -7.50 -6.70 7.34
CA THR A 20 -8.15 -5.43 7.69
C THR A 20 -8.96 -4.91 6.51
N VAL A 21 -8.36 -4.90 5.31
CA VAL A 21 -9.02 -4.49 4.05
C VAL A 21 -10.28 -5.34 3.81
N LEU A 22 -10.17 -6.65 4.00
CA LEU A 22 -11.29 -7.57 3.80
C LEU A 22 -12.39 -7.34 4.85
N ALA A 23 -12.04 -7.15 6.12
CA ALA A 23 -13.00 -6.84 7.18
C ALA A 23 -13.75 -5.52 6.91
N GLU A 24 -13.04 -4.48 6.47
CA GLU A 24 -13.62 -3.19 6.06
C GLU A 24 -14.61 -3.36 4.91
N MET A 25 -14.24 -4.12 3.87
CA MET A 25 -15.13 -4.36 2.72
C MET A 25 -16.38 -5.16 3.08
N ILE A 26 -16.27 -6.12 4.01
CA ILE A 26 -17.44 -6.87 4.49
C ILE A 26 -18.35 -5.94 5.27
N ALA A 27 -17.81 -5.17 6.21
CA ALA A 27 -18.58 -4.22 7.00
C ALA A 27 -19.31 -3.19 6.12
N ASP A 28 -18.65 -2.67 5.08
CA ASP A 28 -19.28 -1.77 4.10
C ASP A 28 -20.43 -2.47 3.37
N TYR A 29 -20.23 -3.70 2.89
CA TYR A 29 -21.29 -4.47 2.22
C TYR A 29 -22.49 -4.76 3.14
N GLU A 30 -22.24 -5.21 4.37
CA GLU A 30 -23.29 -5.49 5.36
C GLU A 30 -24.06 -4.22 5.73
N SER A 31 -23.37 -3.08 5.87
CA SER A 31 -24.01 -1.79 6.17
C SER A 31 -24.96 -1.32 5.06
N ARG A 32 -24.60 -1.55 3.79
CA ARG A 32 -25.39 -1.13 2.63
C ARG A 32 -26.58 -2.03 2.36
N THR A 33 -26.43 -3.33 2.62
CA THR A 33 -27.44 -4.34 2.29
C THR A 33 -28.33 -4.74 3.46
N GLY A 34 -27.90 -4.47 4.69
CA GLY A 34 -28.57 -4.90 5.92
C GLY A 34 -28.55 -6.43 6.11
N LYS A 35 -27.72 -7.16 5.36
CA LYS A 35 -27.62 -8.62 5.42
C LYS A 35 -26.25 -9.04 5.96
N THR A 36 -26.23 -10.07 6.82
CA THR A 36 -24.98 -10.69 7.27
C THR A 36 -24.40 -11.58 6.17
N LEU A 37 -23.15 -11.36 5.80
CA LEU A 37 -22.48 -12.04 4.71
C LEU A 37 -21.80 -13.33 5.20
N GLN A 38 -22.30 -14.48 4.76
CA GLN A 38 -21.72 -15.79 5.11
C GLN A 38 -20.59 -16.19 4.14
N PRO A 39 -19.62 -17.01 4.59
CA PRO A 39 -18.48 -17.43 3.77
C PRO A 39 -18.84 -18.13 2.45
N ALA A 40 -19.96 -18.85 2.41
CA ALA A 40 -20.39 -19.65 1.26
C ALA A 40 -21.17 -18.85 0.18
N HIS A 41 -21.42 -17.57 0.40
CA HIS A 41 -22.15 -16.73 -0.55
C HIS A 41 -21.28 -16.34 -1.75
N ILE A 42 -21.88 -16.23 -2.94
CA ILE A 42 -21.16 -15.85 -4.17
C ILE A 42 -20.64 -14.41 -4.05
N GLU A 43 -21.38 -13.54 -3.38
CA GLU A 43 -20.96 -12.16 -3.10
C GLU A 43 -19.67 -12.14 -2.28
N ARG A 44 -19.45 -13.13 -1.40
CA ARG A 44 -18.21 -13.24 -0.63
C ARG A 44 -17.02 -13.57 -1.53
N LEU A 45 -17.18 -14.43 -2.53
CA LEU A 45 -16.13 -14.72 -3.51
C LEU A 45 -15.72 -13.45 -4.26
N LEU A 46 -16.70 -12.64 -4.70
CA LEU A 46 -16.42 -11.37 -5.38
C LEU A 46 -15.72 -10.39 -4.45
N ILE A 47 -16.21 -10.21 -3.22
CA ILE A 47 -15.58 -9.32 -2.22
C ILE A 47 -14.14 -9.73 -1.94
N ASN A 48 -13.83 -11.02 -1.84
CA ASN A 48 -12.45 -11.48 -1.65
C ASN A 48 -11.55 -11.07 -2.83
N THR A 49 -12.04 -11.14 -4.08
CA THR A 49 -11.25 -10.70 -5.25
C THR A 49 -11.01 -9.20 -5.26
N PHE A 50 -12.00 -8.40 -4.85
CA PHE A 50 -11.86 -6.95 -4.74
C PHE A 50 -10.95 -6.55 -3.59
N ALA A 51 -11.07 -7.20 -2.43
CA ALA A 51 -10.19 -6.98 -1.29
C ALA A 51 -8.73 -7.28 -1.64
N TYR A 52 -8.47 -8.36 -2.38
CA TYR A 52 -7.12 -8.68 -2.83
C TYR A 52 -6.56 -7.61 -3.78
N ARG A 53 -7.35 -7.18 -4.79
CA ARG A 53 -6.93 -6.12 -5.71
C ARG A 53 -6.67 -4.81 -4.98
N GLU A 54 -7.54 -4.45 -4.04
CA GLU A 54 -7.38 -3.24 -3.22
C GLU A 54 -6.12 -3.32 -2.35
N THR A 55 -5.83 -4.47 -1.76
CA THR A 55 -4.61 -4.69 -0.99
C THR A 55 -3.36 -4.44 -1.83
N LEU A 56 -3.32 -4.96 -3.07
CA LEU A 56 -2.23 -4.70 -4.00
C LEU A 56 -2.11 -3.21 -4.36
N ASN A 57 -3.24 -2.51 -4.53
CA ASN A 57 -3.24 -1.08 -4.80
C ASN A 57 -2.68 -0.28 -3.61
N ARG A 58 -3.10 -0.60 -2.38
CA ARG A 58 -2.55 0.02 -1.16
C ARG A 58 -1.06 -0.25 -0.99
N GLN A 59 -0.58 -1.44 -1.35
CA GLN A 59 0.86 -1.75 -1.41
C GLN A 59 1.60 -0.89 -2.44
N GLN A 60 1.04 -0.70 -3.63
CA GLN A 60 1.62 0.17 -4.67
C GLN A 60 1.69 1.63 -4.21
N ILE A 61 0.64 2.13 -3.55
CA ILE A 61 0.61 3.49 -2.99
C ILE A 61 1.70 3.66 -1.92
N ASN A 62 1.81 2.71 -1.00
CA ASN A 62 2.86 2.71 0.03
C ASN A 62 4.26 2.69 -0.60
N GLU A 63 4.46 1.90 -1.66
CA GLU A 63 5.75 1.86 -2.36
C GLU A 63 6.06 3.17 -3.08
N ALA A 64 5.08 3.74 -3.81
CA ALA A 64 5.25 5.04 -4.46
C ALA A 64 5.61 6.13 -3.44
N TYR A 65 4.98 6.12 -2.27
CA TYR A 65 5.29 7.04 -1.17
C TYR A 65 6.73 6.87 -0.66
N ARG A 66 7.21 5.63 -0.46
CA ARG A 66 8.61 5.38 -0.06
C ARG A 66 9.61 5.89 -1.09
N GLN A 67 9.29 5.76 -2.37
CA GLN A 67 10.17 6.16 -3.47
C GLN A 67 10.35 7.69 -3.55
N GLN A 68 9.46 8.49 -2.97
CA GLN A 68 9.63 9.95 -2.89
C GLN A 68 10.67 10.39 -1.84
N HIS A 69 11.05 9.49 -0.92
CA HIS A 69 12.00 9.80 0.13
C HIS A 69 13.38 9.24 -0.21
N VAL A 70 14.37 10.12 -0.36
CA VAL A 70 15.76 9.78 -0.77
C VAL A 70 16.35 8.61 0.01
N ARG A 71 16.05 8.51 1.32
CA ARG A 71 16.54 7.45 2.19
C ARG A 71 16.04 6.05 1.80
N PHE A 72 14.85 5.95 1.21
CA PHE A 72 14.18 4.70 0.88
C PHE A 72 14.03 4.48 -0.64
N ALA A 73 14.21 5.53 -1.44
CA ALA A 73 14.15 5.48 -2.89
C ALA A 73 15.22 4.55 -3.48
N THR A 74 14.90 3.91 -4.59
CA THR A 74 15.77 2.93 -5.27
C THR A 74 15.64 3.04 -6.78
N GLY A 75 16.70 2.67 -7.51
CA GLY A 75 16.67 2.63 -8.98
C GLY A 75 16.44 4.03 -9.58
N LEU A 76 15.56 4.11 -10.57
CA LEU A 76 15.28 5.36 -11.30
C LEU A 76 14.79 6.49 -10.37
N MET A 77 13.98 6.18 -9.36
CA MET A 77 13.46 7.24 -8.49
C MET A 77 14.55 7.85 -7.61
N LEU A 78 15.57 7.06 -7.23
CA LEU A 78 16.71 7.60 -6.51
C LEU A 78 17.54 8.55 -7.40
N ASP A 79 17.65 8.26 -8.69
CA ASP A 79 18.31 9.15 -9.65
C ASP A 79 17.55 10.47 -9.78
N LEU A 80 16.22 10.41 -9.92
CA LEU A 80 15.36 11.60 -9.95
C LEU A 80 15.50 12.44 -8.67
N CYS A 81 15.52 11.79 -7.50
CA CYS A 81 15.77 12.49 -6.24
C CYS A 81 17.18 13.11 -6.16
N GLY A 82 18.17 12.49 -6.79
CA GLY A 82 19.55 13.00 -6.87
C GLY A 82 19.67 14.21 -7.78
N ASP A 83 18.95 14.21 -8.90
CA ASP A 83 18.92 15.34 -9.83
C ASP A 83 18.39 16.62 -9.18
N ASP A 84 17.36 16.52 -8.31
CA ASP A 84 16.80 17.65 -7.55
C ASP A 84 17.84 18.35 -6.65
N VAL A 85 18.86 17.61 -6.19
CA VAL A 85 19.95 18.13 -5.35
C VAL A 85 21.28 18.23 -6.10
N ASN A 86 21.23 18.19 -7.44
CA ASN A 86 22.38 18.31 -8.34
C ASN A 86 23.47 17.25 -8.08
N THR A 87 23.06 16.02 -7.74
CA THR A 87 23.93 14.84 -7.60
C THR A 87 23.55 13.77 -8.63
N PRO A 88 23.88 13.95 -9.92
CA PRO A 88 23.57 12.97 -10.94
C PRO A 88 24.39 11.68 -10.74
N ARG A 89 23.85 10.56 -11.23
CA ARG A 89 24.57 9.27 -11.23
C ARG A 89 25.84 9.38 -12.08
N LEU A 90 26.93 8.81 -11.59
CA LEU A 90 28.19 8.75 -12.34
C LEU A 90 28.05 7.79 -13.53
N GLU A 91 28.54 8.22 -14.69
CA GLU A 91 28.70 7.36 -15.87
C GLU A 91 29.76 6.28 -15.60
N ALA A 92 29.53 5.08 -16.11
CA ALA A 92 30.38 3.90 -15.90
C ALA A 92 31.64 3.89 -16.77
#